data_AF-W9XDU6-F1
#
_entry.id   AF-W9XDU6-F1
#
_cell.length_a   1.000
_cell.length_b   1.000
_cell.length_c   1.000
_cell.angle_alpha   90.00
_cell.angle_beta   90.00
_cell.angle_gamma   90.00
#
_symmetry.space_group_name_H-M   'P 1'
#
loop_
_entity.id
_entity.type
_entity.pdbx_description
1 polymer ?
#
loop_
_entity_poly.entity_id
_entity_poly.type
_entity_poly.pdbx_seq_one_letter_code
_entity_poly.pdbx_strand_id
1 'polypeptide(L)'
;MDANFKRIIDFIQSKKKLSHPWKRQERYDQPYYSFSPQRASWQQTLPSKAPPTQTQTTASLRFTVLSWNIDFMLPFPDERMRAALRHLESQVQSASSPTIIMLQEMLQSDLTLIQAQPWVRDNYCMTDIDSKYWESGHYGTCTLIPKAWSIAAVFRVHYEATVMERDGLFVDLDFGRGLIVRNCNTHLESLVADPPRRPHQLATSAKFMHDPRVCGSVLGGDLNAIQDFDRSLHSDNDLQDAYLSLGGREDSDGGYTWGQMAAVSQRQMFGCSRMDKLFFCGKLKCETFERVGLGVEVDEDHVKKTLVEERGLERGYVTDHVGVKAEFSVVGQGSQENVKAVPETS
;
A
#
# COMPACT_ATOMS: atom_id res chain seq x y z
N MET A 1 -4.34 -9.83 -28.12
CA MET A 1 -4.81 -8.97 -27.01
C MET A 1 -6.32 -9.18 -26.92
N ASP A 2 -6.83 -9.59 -25.75
CA ASP A 2 -8.26 -9.77 -25.51
C ASP A 2 -9.03 -8.48 -25.84
N ALA A 3 -10.19 -8.59 -26.50
CA ALA A 3 -11.03 -7.46 -26.88
C ALA A 3 -11.51 -6.67 -25.65
N ASN A 4 -11.70 -7.33 -24.51
CA ASN A 4 -12.05 -6.67 -23.25
C ASN A 4 -10.88 -5.84 -22.70
N PHE A 5 -9.67 -6.39 -22.70
CA PHE A 5 -8.48 -5.68 -22.27
C PHE A 5 -8.25 -4.40 -23.09
N LYS A 6 -8.40 -4.49 -24.42
CA LYS A 6 -8.29 -3.31 -25.30
C LYS A 6 -9.33 -2.23 -24.95
N ARG A 7 -10.58 -2.62 -24.70
CA ARG A 7 -11.65 -1.67 -24.31
C ARG A 7 -11.33 -0.95 -23.01
N ILE A 8 -10.75 -1.63 -22.03
CA ILE A 8 -10.38 -1.02 -20.75
C ILE A 8 -9.21 -0.04 -20.96
N ILE A 9 -8.20 -0.41 -21.75
CA ILE A 9 -7.09 0.51 -22.10
C ILE A 9 -7.62 1.75 -22.81
N ASP A 10 -8.50 1.59 -23.82
CA ASP A 10 -9.11 2.71 -24.53
C ASP A 10 -9.93 3.60 -23.58
N PHE A 11 -10.62 2.98 -22.60
CA PHE A 11 -11.36 3.70 -21.57
C PHE A 11 -10.44 4.49 -20.64
N ILE A 12 -9.35 3.91 -20.14
CA ILE A 12 -8.33 4.60 -19.32
C ILE A 12 -7.79 5.81 -20.08
N GLN A 13 -7.40 5.62 -21.34
CA GLN A 13 -6.91 6.71 -22.19
C GLN A 13 -7.95 7.82 -22.36
N SER A 14 -9.24 7.47 -22.49
CA SER A 14 -10.33 8.45 -22.55
C SER A 14 -10.52 9.26 -21.26
N LYS A 15 -10.04 8.74 -20.11
CA LYS A 15 -10.10 9.41 -18.81
C LYS A 15 -8.85 10.21 -18.49
N LYS A 16 -7.82 10.16 -19.35
CA LYS A 16 -6.54 10.84 -19.11
C LYS A 16 -6.74 12.33 -18.85
N LYS A 17 -6.10 12.83 -17.78
CA LYS A 17 -6.13 14.25 -17.43
C LYS A 17 -5.23 15.04 -18.39
N LEU A 18 -5.72 16.19 -18.85
CA LEU A 18 -4.98 17.03 -19.81
C LEU A 18 -3.78 17.74 -19.16
N SER A 19 -3.87 18.03 -17.87
CA SER A 19 -2.81 18.65 -17.10
C SER A 19 -2.99 18.33 -15.62
N HIS A 20 -1.91 18.56 -14.86
CA HIS A 20 -1.88 18.38 -13.43
C HIS A 20 -1.01 19.44 -12.75
N PRO A 21 -1.27 19.78 -11.47
CA PRO A 21 -0.57 20.83 -10.76
C PRO A 21 0.82 20.42 -10.23
N TRP A 22 1.18 19.13 -10.29
CA TRP A 22 2.48 18.64 -9.83
C TRP A 22 3.50 18.58 -10.96
N LYS A 23 4.78 18.66 -10.57
CA LYS A 23 5.90 18.28 -11.41
C LYS A 23 6.32 16.86 -11.05
N ARG A 24 6.44 15.99 -12.05
CA ARG A 24 6.88 14.61 -11.83
C ARG A 24 8.29 14.60 -11.22
N GLN A 25 8.60 13.56 -10.44
CA GLN A 25 9.82 13.39 -9.62
C GLN A 25 9.95 14.33 -8.42
N GLU A 26 9.03 15.28 -8.24
CA GLU A 26 9.05 16.22 -7.11
C GLU A 26 7.93 15.91 -6.12
N ARG A 27 8.17 16.26 -4.85
CA ARG A 27 7.17 16.16 -3.79
C ARG A 27 6.03 17.14 -4.06
N TYR A 28 4.80 16.62 -4.04
CA TYR A 28 3.57 17.41 -4.09
C TYR A 28 2.71 17.12 -2.87
N ASP A 29 2.59 18.11 -1.97
CA ASP A 29 1.81 17.96 -0.74
C ASP A 29 0.30 17.94 -1.02
N GLN A 30 -0.42 17.07 -0.31
CA GLN A 30 -1.89 16.98 -0.37
C GLN A 30 -2.49 16.94 1.05
N PRO A 31 -3.77 17.33 1.21
CA PRO A 31 -4.48 17.13 2.47
C PRO A 31 -4.77 15.64 2.71
N TYR A 32 -5.25 15.34 3.91
CA TYR A 32 -5.97 14.11 4.21
C TYR A 32 -7.38 14.45 4.68
N TYR A 33 -8.20 13.42 4.90
CA TYR A 33 -9.61 13.58 5.21
C TYR A 33 -9.96 12.80 6.47
N SER A 34 -10.72 13.42 7.35
CA SER A 34 -11.27 12.79 8.56
C SER A 34 -12.77 13.02 8.62
N PHE A 35 -13.53 11.98 8.95
CA PHE A 35 -14.98 12.10 9.08
C PHE A 35 -15.34 12.91 10.33
N SER A 36 -16.18 13.94 10.18
CA SER A 36 -16.78 14.68 11.29
C SER A 36 -18.19 14.15 11.56
N PRO A 37 -18.43 13.49 12.71
CA PRO A 37 -19.78 13.06 13.10
C PRO A 37 -20.76 14.23 13.21
N GLN A 38 -20.29 15.40 13.66
CA GLN A 38 -21.13 16.59 13.86
C GLN A 38 -21.65 17.15 12.53
N ARG A 39 -20.85 17.08 11.47
CA ARG A 39 -21.22 17.54 10.12
C ARG A 39 -21.69 16.40 9.22
N ALA A 40 -21.71 15.16 9.72
CA ALA A 40 -21.97 13.94 8.96
C ALA A 40 -21.24 13.88 7.61
N SER A 41 -19.98 14.35 7.56
CA SER A 41 -19.23 14.49 6.30
C SER A 41 -17.73 14.42 6.50
N TRP A 42 -17.03 13.98 5.45
CA TRP A 42 -15.56 13.98 5.38
C TRP A 42 -15.03 15.41 5.27
N GLN A 43 -14.11 15.77 6.17
CA GLN A 43 -13.53 17.10 6.24
C GLN A 43 -12.07 17.05 5.81
N GLN A 44 -11.71 17.95 4.90
CA GLN A 44 -10.33 18.15 4.50
C GLN A 44 -9.52 18.69 5.69
N THR A 45 -8.39 18.06 5.98
CA THR A 45 -7.45 18.43 7.03
C THR A 45 -6.06 18.58 6.42
N LEU A 46 -5.36 19.66 6.78
CA LEU A 46 -3.97 19.84 6.41
C LEU A 46 -3.08 19.27 7.50
N PRO A 47 -2.03 18.50 7.16
CA PRO A 47 -1.04 18.06 8.14
C PRO A 47 -0.49 19.24 8.94
N SER A 48 -0.45 19.10 10.26
CA SER A 48 0.00 20.17 11.15
C SER A 48 1.50 20.40 10.97
N LYS A 49 1.90 21.65 10.71
CA LYS A 49 3.31 22.07 10.76
C LYS A 49 3.78 22.36 12.20
N ALA A 50 2.86 22.39 13.16
CA ALA A 50 3.19 22.71 14.54
C ALA A 50 3.89 21.51 15.21
N PRO A 51 4.93 21.74 16.03
CA PRO A 51 5.51 20.69 16.85
C PRO A 51 4.40 20.05 17.71
N PRO A 52 4.39 18.72 17.86
CA PRO A 52 3.39 18.04 18.66
C PRO A 52 3.40 18.60 20.08
N THR A 53 2.24 19.04 20.57
CA THR A 53 2.04 19.37 21.98
C THR A 53 2.36 18.12 22.80
N GLN A 54 3.22 18.23 23.82
CA GLN A 54 3.79 17.13 24.61
C GLN A 54 2.75 16.27 25.41
N THR A 55 1.46 16.36 25.10
CA THR A 55 0.37 15.69 25.80
C THR A 55 -0.09 14.40 25.14
N GLN A 56 0.50 13.97 24.03
CA GLN A 56 0.09 12.72 23.38
C GLN A 56 0.74 11.52 24.08
N THR A 57 -0.14 10.67 24.60
CA THR A 57 0.08 9.34 25.15
C THR A 57 1.17 8.58 24.40
N THR A 58 1.94 7.74 25.10
CA THR A 58 2.93 6.84 24.50
C THR A 58 2.29 6.00 23.39
N ALA A 59 2.35 6.49 22.16
CA ALA A 59 1.86 5.76 21.01
C ALA A 59 2.63 4.44 20.95
N SER A 60 1.91 3.36 20.63
CA SER A 60 2.53 2.06 20.44
C SER A 60 3.68 2.22 19.45
N LEU A 61 4.89 1.79 19.84
CA LEU A 61 6.04 1.72 18.94
C LEU A 61 5.90 0.55 17.96
N ARG A 62 4.79 -0.21 18.04
CA ARG A 62 4.40 -1.25 17.08
C ARG A 62 3.21 -0.78 16.24
N PHE A 63 3.29 -1.07 14.95
CA PHE A 63 2.25 -0.80 13.98
C PHE A 63 2.23 -1.90 12.92
N THR A 64 1.08 -2.08 12.27
CA THR A 64 0.94 -3.01 11.15
C THR A 64 0.76 -2.22 9.86
N VAL A 65 1.37 -2.71 8.77
CA VAL A 65 1.11 -2.24 7.41
C VAL A 65 0.48 -3.40 6.65
N LEU A 66 -0.73 -3.18 6.13
CA LEU A 66 -1.43 -4.07 5.21
C LEU A 66 -1.43 -3.40 3.83
N SER A 67 -1.02 -4.12 2.80
CA SER A 67 -1.12 -3.68 1.41
C SER A 67 -1.95 -4.66 0.58
N TRP A 68 -2.83 -4.14 -0.27
CA TRP A 68 -3.65 -4.97 -1.15
C TRP A 68 -4.06 -4.24 -2.44
N ASN A 69 -3.73 -4.84 -3.60
CA ASN A 69 -4.28 -4.45 -4.89
C ASN A 69 -5.71 -5.01 -5.04
N ILE A 70 -6.69 -4.13 -5.29
CA ILE A 70 -8.11 -4.48 -5.38
C ILE A 70 -8.57 -4.82 -6.81
N ASP A 71 -7.66 -4.72 -7.79
CA ASP A 71 -7.86 -5.07 -9.20
C ASP A 71 -9.04 -4.31 -9.81
N PHE A 72 -8.81 -3.18 -10.48
CA PHE A 72 -9.90 -2.43 -11.12
C PHE A 72 -10.33 -3.06 -12.46
N MET A 73 -9.58 -4.04 -12.98
CA MET A 73 -9.78 -4.63 -14.30
C MET A 73 -10.92 -5.66 -14.31
N LEU A 74 -11.14 -6.34 -13.19
CA LEU A 74 -12.26 -7.27 -13.04
C LEU A 74 -13.63 -6.55 -12.97
N PRO A 75 -14.70 -7.17 -13.50
CA PRO A 75 -16.04 -6.59 -13.46
C PRO A 75 -16.61 -6.57 -12.03
N PHE A 76 -17.77 -5.92 -11.87
CA PHE A 76 -18.49 -5.80 -10.59
C PHE A 76 -17.62 -5.18 -9.48
N PRO A 77 -16.99 -4.02 -9.74
CA PRO A 77 -16.05 -3.42 -8.78
C PRO A 77 -16.71 -3.17 -7.42
N ASP A 78 -17.95 -2.67 -7.40
CA ASP A 78 -18.64 -2.32 -6.17
C ASP A 78 -18.98 -3.56 -5.31
N GLU A 79 -19.45 -4.65 -5.92
CA GLU A 79 -19.72 -5.92 -5.22
C GLU A 79 -18.43 -6.53 -4.67
N ARG A 80 -17.36 -6.55 -5.47
CA ARG A 80 -16.03 -7.01 -5.03
C ARG A 80 -15.50 -6.18 -3.88
N MET A 81 -15.61 -4.86 -3.98
CA MET A 81 -15.10 -3.95 -2.95
C MET A 81 -15.87 -4.07 -1.63
N ARG A 82 -17.19 -4.31 -1.65
CA ARG A 82 -17.95 -4.57 -0.40
C ARG A 82 -17.43 -5.81 0.32
N ALA A 83 -17.14 -6.88 -0.41
CA ALA A 83 -16.55 -8.09 0.16
C ALA A 83 -15.12 -7.89 0.65
N ALA A 84 -14.29 -7.18 -0.13
CA ALA A 84 -12.95 -6.79 0.29
C ALA A 84 -12.98 -5.95 1.58
N LEU A 85 -13.92 -5.02 1.72
CA LEU A 85 -14.06 -4.18 2.92
C LEU A 85 -14.43 -4.96 4.18
N ARG A 86 -15.32 -5.96 4.08
CA ARG A 86 -15.62 -6.86 5.21
C ARG A 86 -14.39 -7.66 5.62
N HIS A 87 -13.63 -8.17 4.64
CA HIS A 87 -12.38 -8.87 4.92
C HIS A 87 -11.37 -7.94 5.61
N LEU A 88 -11.15 -6.74 5.07
CA LEU A 88 -10.28 -5.72 5.68
C LEU A 88 -10.70 -5.38 7.11
N GLU A 89 -12.00 -5.21 7.36
CA GLU A 89 -12.54 -4.98 8.71
C GLU A 89 -12.17 -6.12 9.66
N SER A 90 -12.33 -7.38 9.24
CA SER A 90 -11.94 -8.53 10.05
C SER A 90 -10.42 -8.54 10.35
N GLN A 91 -9.60 -8.15 9.37
CA GLN A 91 -8.14 -8.09 9.55
C GLN A 91 -7.76 -7.04 10.59
N VAL A 92 -8.35 -5.84 10.53
CA VAL A 92 -8.02 -4.78 11.50
C VAL A 92 -8.58 -5.06 12.89
N GLN A 93 -9.74 -5.71 13.01
CA GLN A 93 -10.30 -6.13 14.30
C GLN A 93 -9.47 -7.21 14.98
N SER A 94 -8.82 -8.09 14.19
CA SER A 94 -7.94 -9.14 14.70
C SER A 94 -6.51 -8.69 15.00
N ALA A 95 -6.11 -7.50 14.54
CA ALA A 95 -4.74 -7.02 14.66
C ALA A 95 -4.39 -6.59 16.10
N SER A 96 -3.19 -6.95 16.56
CA SER A 96 -2.63 -6.55 17.85
C SER A 96 -2.17 -5.10 17.92
N SER A 97 -1.91 -4.50 16.75
CA SER A 97 -1.37 -3.15 16.59
C SER A 97 -2.24 -2.37 15.61
N PRO A 98 -2.33 -1.02 15.72
CA PRO A 98 -3.08 -0.25 14.75
C PRO A 98 -2.51 -0.47 13.34
N THR A 99 -3.41 -0.61 12.36
CA THR A 99 -3.07 -1.07 11.01
C THR A 99 -3.25 0.04 9.99
N ILE A 100 -2.16 0.39 9.30
CA ILE A 100 -2.16 1.24 8.11
C ILE A 100 -2.55 0.37 6.92
N ILE A 101 -3.51 0.80 6.11
CA ILE A 101 -3.99 0.05 4.95
C ILE A 101 -3.59 0.81 3.68
N MET A 102 -2.81 0.17 2.82
CA MET A 102 -2.37 0.67 1.52
C MET A 102 -3.15 -0.05 0.43
N LEU A 103 -3.97 0.67 -0.33
CA LEU A 103 -4.75 0.11 -1.43
C LEU A 103 -4.25 0.63 -2.77
N GLN A 104 -4.19 -0.27 -3.76
CA GLN A 104 -3.85 0.02 -5.15
C GLN A 104 -5.02 -0.35 -6.06
N GLU A 105 -5.01 0.18 -7.28
CA GLU A 105 -6.08 -0.05 -8.26
C GLU A 105 -7.47 0.38 -7.78
N MET A 106 -7.52 1.48 -7.04
CA MET A 106 -8.76 2.02 -6.50
C MET A 106 -9.52 2.79 -7.57
N LEU A 107 -10.84 2.59 -7.67
CA LEU A 107 -11.77 3.42 -8.42
C LEU A 107 -12.42 4.48 -7.52
N GLN A 108 -13.06 5.49 -8.13
CA GLN A 108 -13.83 6.50 -7.39
C GLN A 108 -15.03 5.90 -6.65
N SER A 109 -15.66 4.84 -7.19
CA SER A 109 -16.73 4.12 -6.49
C SER A 109 -16.20 3.41 -5.25
N ASP A 110 -15.00 2.83 -5.32
CA ASP A 110 -14.35 2.21 -4.15
C ASP A 110 -14.08 3.23 -3.04
N LEU A 111 -13.59 4.43 -3.38
CA LEU A 111 -13.44 5.52 -2.42
C LEU A 111 -14.77 5.92 -1.78
N THR A 112 -15.87 5.88 -2.54
CA THR A 112 -17.22 6.16 -2.03
C THR A 112 -17.68 5.06 -1.07
N LEU A 113 -17.42 3.79 -1.39
CA LEU A 113 -17.75 2.65 -0.54
C LEU A 113 -16.95 2.65 0.76
N ILE A 114 -15.65 3.01 0.71
CA ILE A 114 -14.82 3.20 1.90
C ILE A 114 -15.39 4.31 2.80
N GLN A 115 -15.72 5.47 2.21
CA GLN A 115 -16.28 6.61 2.94
C GLN A 115 -17.58 6.28 3.68
N ALA A 116 -18.34 5.30 3.20
CA ALA A 116 -19.60 4.85 3.80
C ALA A 116 -19.40 3.89 4.99
N GLN A 117 -18.23 3.27 5.15
CA GLN A 117 -18.01 2.27 6.19
C GLN A 117 -17.98 2.90 7.60
N PRO A 118 -18.78 2.42 8.57
CA PRO A 118 -18.73 2.92 9.94
C PRO A 118 -17.33 2.77 10.58
N TRP A 119 -16.71 1.59 10.47
CA TRP A 119 -15.40 1.34 11.07
C TRP A 119 -14.29 2.25 10.51
N VAL A 120 -14.40 2.65 9.25
CA VAL A 120 -13.49 3.63 8.62
C VAL A 120 -13.79 5.03 9.16
N ARG A 121 -15.06 5.47 9.13
CA ARG A 121 -15.46 6.79 9.65
C ARG A 121 -15.06 6.99 11.10
N ASP A 122 -15.16 5.95 11.92
CA ASP A 122 -14.88 6.03 13.34
C ASP A 122 -13.38 5.98 13.64
N ASN A 123 -12.61 5.15 12.92
CA ASN A 123 -11.23 4.83 13.32
C ASN A 123 -10.14 5.31 12.35
N TYR A 124 -10.49 5.78 11.14
CA TYR A 124 -9.53 6.05 10.08
C TYR A 124 -9.63 7.47 9.49
N CYS A 125 -8.47 8.01 9.14
CA CYS A 125 -8.31 9.09 8.17
C CYS A 125 -8.04 8.48 6.79
N MET A 126 -8.41 9.18 5.72
CA MET A 126 -8.19 8.79 4.33
C MET A 126 -7.29 9.79 3.64
N THR A 127 -6.35 9.33 2.80
CA THR A 127 -5.55 10.23 1.96
C THR A 127 -6.36 10.82 0.80
N ASP A 128 -7.34 10.06 0.28
CA ASP A 128 -8.10 10.41 -0.92
C ASP A 128 -9.57 10.04 -0.72
N ILE A 129 -10.47 10.99 -0.98
CA ILE A 129 -11.94 10.78 -1.01
C ILE A 129 -12.50 10.88 -2.45
N ASP A 130 -11.67 11.31 -3.39
CA ASP A 130 -11.91 11.40 -4.81
C ASP A 130 -10.60 11.17 -5.58
N SER A 131 -10.62 11.29 -6.90
CA SER A 131 -9.45 11.06 -7.76
C SER A 131 -8.57 12.31 -7.96
N LYS A 132 -8.77 13.40 -7.20
CA LYS A 132 -8.15 14.70 -7.48
C LYS A 132 -6.63 14.64 -7.59
N TYR A 133 -5.98 13.86 -6.73
CA TYR A 133 -4.52 13.75 -6.64
C TYR A 133 -3.94 12.57 -7.42
N TRP A 134 -4.77 11.77 -8.08
CA TRP A 134 -4.28 10.73 -8.99
C TRP A 134 -3.87 11.35 -10.32
N GLU A 135 -2.79 10.86 -10.93
CA GLU A 135 -2.46 11.28 -12.29
C GLU A 135 -3.38 10.64 -13.32
N SER A 136 -3.68 9.36 -13.13
CA SER A 136 -4.75 8.73 -13.89
C SER A 136 -6.09 9.36 -13.55
N GLY A 137 -6.96 9.48 -14.57
CA GLY A 137 -8.36 9.84 -14.36
C GLY A 137 -9.25 8.63 -14.06
N HIS A 138 -8.70 7.42 -14.05
CA HIS A 138 -9.49 6.20 -13.88
C HIS A 138 -9.27 5.52 -12.53
N TYR A 139 -8.02 5.22 -12.18
CA TYR A 139 -7.66 4.47 -10.98
C TYR A 139 -6.50 5.11 -10.22
N GLY A 140 -6.24 4.68 -8.98
CA GLY A 140 -5.08 5.15 -8.24
C GLY A 140 -4.84 4.42 -6.93
N THR A 141 -4.13 5.09 -6.03
CA THR A 141 -3.78 4.58 -4.70
C THR A 141 -4.49 5.38 -3.62
N CYS A 142 -4.83 4.72 -2.51
CA CYS A 142 -5.38 5.34 -1.32
C CYS A 142 -4.81 4.66 -0.08
N THR A 143 -4.52 5.44 0.97
CA THR A 143 -4.03 4.93 2.24
C THR A 143 -5.01 5.29 3.37
N LEU A 144 -5.43 4.28 4.13
CA LEU A 144 -6.22 4.45 5.35
C LEU A 144 -5.28 4.47 6.55
N ILE A 145 -5.36 5.54 7.33
CA ILE A 145 -4.46 5.83 8.44
C ILE A 145 -5.25 5.79 9.76
N PRO A 146 -4.87 4.97 10.75
CA PRO A 146 -5.54 4.99 12.05
C PRO A 146 -5.51 6.38 12.70
N LYS A 147 -6.66 6.82 13.21
CA LYS A 147 -6.81 8.08 13.97
C LYS A 147 -6.03 8.10 15.29
N ALA A 148 -5.47 6.96 15.69
CA ALA A 148 -4.59 6.83 16.85
C ALA A 148 -3.28 7.63 16.71
N TRP A 149 -2.90 8.02 15.49
CA TRP A 149 -1.66 8.76 15.22
C TRP A 149 -1.91 10.13 14.61
N SER A 150 -1.01 11.06 14.94
CA SER A 150 -0.94 12.37 14.29
C SER A 150 -0.27 12.24 12.92
N ILE A 151 -0.89 12.81 11.90
CA ILE A 151 -0.34 12.84 10.53
C ILE A 151 0.48 14.12 10.36
N ALA A 152 1.80 13.96 10.20
CA ALA A 152 2.75 15.06 10.03
C ALA A 152 2.85 15.54 8.58
N ALA A 153 2.67 14.65 7.60
CA ALA A 153 2.60 15.00 6.19
C ALA A 153 1.85 13.96 5.37
N VAL A 154 1.22 14.40 4.28
CA VAL A 154 0.78 13.53 3.18
C VAL A 154 1.23 14.19 1.87
N PHE A 155 1.90 13.43 1.02
CA PHE A 155 2.39 13.94 -0.25
C PHE A 155 2.53 12.82 -1.28
N ARG A 156 2.51 13.19 -2.56
CA ARG A 156 2.78 12.27 -3.68
C ARG A 156 4.07 12.64 -4.39
N VAL A 157 4.68 11.64 -5.01
CA VAL A 157 5.74 11.81 -6.00
C VAL A 157 5.32 11.04 -7.23
N HIS A 158 4.87 11.77 -8.26
CA HIS A 158 4.46 11.17 -9.53
C HIS A 158 5.69 10.79 -10.34
N TYR A 159 5.76 9.55 -10.79
CA TYR A 159 6.94 9.06 -11.49
C TYR A 159 7.00 9.59 -12.91
N GLU A 160 8.19 9.97 -13.37
CA GLU A 160 8.41 10.31 -14.78
C GLU A 160 8.49 9.08 -15.67
N ALA A 161 9.12 8.01 -15.18
CA ALA A 161 9.30 6.76 -15.89
C ALA A 161 8.02 5.93 -15.89
N THR A 162 6.91 6.44 -16.43
CA THR A 162 5.62 5.74 -16.46
C THR A 162 4.83 6.00 -17.73
N VAL A 163 4.08 4.99 -18.21
CA VAL A 163 3.01 5.13 -19.21
C VAL A 163 1.63 4.80 -18.62
N MET A 164 1.60 4.42 -17.35
CA MET A 164 0.42 4.04 -16.60
C MET A 164 0.14 4.99 -15.42
N GLU A 165 0.74 6.19 -15.44
CA GLU A 165 0.40 7.30 -14.54
C GLU A 165 0.67 6.97 -13.06
N ARG A 166 1.75 6.22 -12.80
CA ARG A 166 2.14 5.70 -11.48
C ARG A 166 2.76 6.75 -10.56
N ASP A 167 2.60 6.55 -9.26
CA ASP A 167 3.16 7.41 -8.21
C ASP A 167 3.51 6.65 -6.92
N GLY A 168 4.22 7.34 -6.03
CA GLY A 168 4.34 6.97 -4.63
C GLY A 168 3.54 7.93 -3.76
N LEU A 169 2.59 7.41 -2.98
CA LEU A 169 1.80 8.13 -1.98
C LEU A 169 2.42 7.96 -0.60
N PHE A 170 2.97 9.05 -0.06
CA PHE A 170 3.69 9.09 1.20
C PHE A 170 2.85 9.68 2.32
N VAL A 171 2.95 9.05 3.51
CA VAL A 171 2.33 9.50 4.75
C VAL A 171 3.38 9.47 5.86
N ASP A 172 3.63 10.62 6.48
CA ASP A 172 4.48 10.74 7.66
C ASP A 172 3.61 10.68 8.92
N LEU A 173 3.85 9.70 9.78
CA LEU A 173 3.13 9.51 11.04
C LEU A 173 4.05 9.83 12.21
N ASP A 174 3.54 10.64 13.13
CA ASP A 174 4.24 10.99 14.36
C ASP A 174 3.90 9.99 15.46
N PHE A 175 4.90 9.20 15.86
CA PHE A 175 4.85 8.24 16.96
C PHE A 175 5.20 8.88 18.32
N GLY A 176 5.31 10.21 18.36
CA GLY A 176 5.70 10.98 19.52
C GLY A 176 7.22 11.06 19.69
N ARG A 177 7.67 11.97 20.57
CA ARG A 177 9.11 12.18 20.90
C ARG A 177 9.99 12.49 19.67
N GLY A 178 9.41 13.06 18.62
CA GLY A 178 10.11 13.35 17.37
C GLY A 178 10.37 12.12 16.49
N LEU A 179 9.73 10.98 16.76
CA LEU A 179 9.82 9.77 15.95
C LEU A 179 8.79 9.84 14.82
N ILE A 180 9.24 10.20 13.63
CA ILE A 180 8.41 10.19 12.43
C ILE A 180 8.69 8.91 11.63
N VAL A 181 7.66 8.11 11.37
CA VAL A 181 7.73 6.97 10.46
C VAL A 181 7.03 7.30 9.16
N ARG A 182 7.71 7.12 8.04
CA ARG A 182 7.17 7.37 6.69
C ARG A 182 6.65 6.09 6.07
N ASN A 183 5.45 6.15 5.51
CA ASN A 183 4.81 5.04 4.82
C ASN A 183 4.58 5.44 3.36
N CYS A 184 5.04 4.63 2.40
CA CYS A 184 4.86 4.86 0.97
C CYS A 184 4.00 3.75 0.36
N ASN A 185 2.79 4.09 -0.09
CA ASN A 185 1.94 3.23 -0.89
C ASN A 185 2.24 3.51 -2.38
N THR A 186 2.64 2.50 -3.14
CA THR A 186 2.89 2.64 -4.56
C THR A 186 2.36 1.47 -5.36
N HIS A 187 2.03 1.72 -6.63
CA HIS A 187 1.81 0.67 -7.61
C HIS A 187 2.79 0.92 -8.75
N LEU A 188 3.84 0.11 -8.84
CA LEU A 188 4.89 0.28 -9.86
C LEU A 188 4.38 -0.09 -11.27
N GLU A 189 5.19 0.18 -12.29
CA GLU A 189 4.80 -0.09 -13.67
C GLU A 189 4.48 -1.57 -13.89
N SER A 190 3.26 -1.84 -14.33
CA SER A 190 2.86 -3.18 -14.75
C SER A 190 3.46 -3.60 -16.08
N LEU A 191 3.42 -4.91 -16.32
CA LEU A 191 3.92 -5.57 -17.52
C LEU A 191 5.42 -5.40 -17.75
N VAL A 192 5.94 -6.15 -18.72
CA VAL A 192 7.32 -6.02 -19.18
C VAL A 192 7.46 -4.73 -19.99
N ALA A 193 8.50 -3.95 -19.72
CA ALA A 193 8.84 -2.74 -20.46
C ALA A 193 10.32 -2.75 -20.86
N ASP A 194 10.60 -2.21 -22.05
CA ASP A 194 11.95 -1.98 -22.56
C ASP A 194 12.06 -0.52 -23.06
N PRO A 195 12.86 0.35 -22.40
CA PRO A 195 13.67 0.07 -21.21
C PRO A 195 12.83 -0.17 -19.94
N PRO A 196 13.37 -0.85 -18.91
CA PRO A 196 12.66 -1.15 -17.68
C PRO A 196 12.36 0.13 -16.87
N ARG A 197 11.11 0.24 -16.40
CA ARG A 197 10.60 1.42 -15.69
C ARG A 197 10.66 1.30 -14.18
N ARG A 198 10.32 0.12 -13.63
CA ARG A 198 10.26 -0.14 -12.18
C ARG A 198 11.55 0.19 -11.42
N PRO A 199 12.77 -0.08 -11.93
CA PRO A 199 14.01 0.32 -11.23
C PRO A 199 14.10 1.82 -10.99
N HIS A 200 13.73 2.63 -12.00
CA HIS A 200 13.75 4.08 -11.88
C HIS A 200 12.67 4.60 -10.92
N GLN A 201 11.47 4.00 -10.96
CA GLN A 201 10.36 4.38 -10.08
C GLN A 201 10.67 4.08 -8.61
N LEU A 202 11.17 2.87 -8.32
CA LEU A 202 11.54 2.51 -6.96
C LEU A 202 12.72 3.37 -6.46
N ALA A 203 13.72 3.62 -7.29
CA ALA A 203 14.84 4.50 -6.93
C ALA A 203 14.39 5.92 -6.63
N THR A 204 13.38 6.44 -7.33
CA THR A 204 12.75 7.70 -6.97
C THR A 204 12.15 7.64 -5.57
N SER A 205 11.31 6.64 -5.28
CA SER A 205 10.69 6.54 -3.96
C SER A 205 11.70 6.34 -2.83
N ALA A 206 12.74 5.53 -3.07
CA ALA A 206 13.78 5.24 -2.08
C ALA A 206 14.50 6.50 -1.60
N LYS A 207 14.72 7.50 -2.48
CA LYS A 207 15.27 8.81 -2.08
C LYS A 207 14.45 9.49 -0.99
N PHE A 208 13.12 9.36 -1.04
CA PHE A 208 12.23 9.91 -0.02
C PHE A 208 12.15 9.01 1.23
N MET A 209 12.42 7.70 1.11
CA MET A 209 12.46 6.80 2.27
C MET A 209 13.66 7.08 3.17
N HIS A 210 14.79 7.50 2.61
CA HIS A 210 16.04 7.79 3.33
C HIS A 210 16.15 9.24 3.82
N ASP A 211 15.03 9.96 3.93
CA ASP A 211 15.00 11.33 4.43
C ASP A 211 15.48 11.37 5.90
N PRO A 212 16.53 12.14 6.25
CA PRO A 212 17.11 12.13 7.59
C PRO A 212 16.17 12.67 8.68
N ARG A 213 15.04 13.29 8.28
CA ARG A 213 14.01 13.79 9.21
C ARG A 213 13.07 12.68 9.70
N VAL A 214 13.04 11.52 9.05
CA VAL A 214 12.22 10.38 9.47
C VAL A 214 13.12 9.35 10.17
N CYS A 215 12.61 8.69 11.21
CA CYS A 215 13.38 7.70 11.95
C CYS A 215 13.44 6.34 11.23
N GLY A 216 12.46 6.08 10.36
CA GLY A 216 12.42 4.92 9.48
C GLY A 216 11.24 4.98 8.53
N SER A 217 11.27 4.11 7.53
CA SER A 217 10.31 4.14 6.43
C SER A 217 9.88 2.73 6.04
N VAL A 218 8.60 2.59 5.67
CA VAL A 218 8.04 1.40 5.01
C VAL A 218 7.52 1.83 3.64
N LEU A 219 7.89 1.11 2.59
CA LEU A 219 7.32 1.24 1.25
C LEU A 219 6.65 -0.08 0.89
N GLY A 220 5.47 0.00 0.33
CA GLY A 220 4.67 -1.16 0.03
C GLY A 220 3.69 -0.94 -1.10
N GLY A 221 3.12 -2.04 -1.56
CA GLY A 221 2.17 -2.03 -2.65
C GLY A 221 2.37 -3.19 -3.60
N ASP A 222 1.66 -3.10 -4.72
CA ASP A 222 1.91 -3.91 -5.90
C ASP A 222 3.15 -3.37 -6.64
N LEU A 223 4.28 -4.03 -6.40
CA LEU A 223 5.55 -3.65 -7.02
C LEU A 223 5.74 -4.29 -8.39
N ASN A 224 4.75 -5.05 -8.89
CA ASN A 224 4.79 -5.73 -10.19
C ASN A 224 6.08 -6.50 -10.44
N ALA A 225 6.59 -7.19 -9.41
CA ALA A 225 7.88 -7.87 -9.44
C ALA A 225 7.84 -9.16 -10.28
N ILE A 226 7.93 -9.00 -11.61
CA ILE A 226 7.77 -10.06 -12.61
C ILE A 226 9.01 -10.29 -13.49
N GLN A 227 10.07 -9.50 -13.32
CA GLN A 227 11.34 -9.61 -14.06
C GLN A 227 12.53 -9.81 -13.12
N ASP A 228 13.67 -10.24 -13.68
CA ASP A 228 14.85 -10.60 -12.88
C ASP A 228 15.39 -9.51 -11.97
N PHE A 229 15.43 -8.26 -12.46
CA PHE A 229 15.85 -7.12 -11.66
C PHE A 229 14.92 -6.86 -10.46
N ASP A 230 13.64 -7.28 -10.50
CA ASP A 230 12.68 -7.03 -9.43
C ASP A 230 13.00 -7.77 -8.12
N ARG A 231 13.91 -8.75 -8.17
CA ARG A 231 14.39 -9.50 -7.00
C ARG A 231 15.35 -8.67 -6.16
N SER A 232 16.23 -7.88 -6.78
CA SER A 232 17.26 -7.09 -6.08
C SER A 232 16.86 -5.64 -5.82
N LEU A 233 15.72 -5.19 -6.36
CA LEU A 233 15.26 -3.80 -6.27
C LEU A 233 15.28 -3.21 -4.85
N HIS A 234 15.05 -4.01 -3.80
CA HIS A 234 15.19 -3.57 -2.42
C HIS A 234 16.66 -3.26 -2.06
N SER A 235 17.57 -4.22 -2.25
CA SER A 235 18.99 -4.07 -1.94
C SER A 235 19.69 -3.03 -2.81
N ASP A 236 19.27 -2.90 -4.08
CA ASP A 236 19.80 -1.89 -5.02
C ASP A 236 19.48 -0.45 -4.56
N ASN A 237 18.55 -0.29 -3.61
CA ASN A 237 18.09 0.98 -3.06
C ASN A 237 18.31 1.10 -1.54
N ASP A 238 19.18 0.27 -0.97
CA ASP A 238 19.48 0.23 0.47
C ASP A 238 18.23 0.00 1.36
N LEU A 239 17.28 -0.78 0.85
CA LEU A 239 16.08 -1.20 1.56
C LEU A 239 16.15 -2.68 1.94
N GLN A 240 15.52 -3.04 3.05
CA GLN A 240 15.31 -4.43 3.45
C GLN A 240 13.92 -4.89 2.97
N ASP A 241 13.81 -6.16 2.55
CA ASP A 241 12.52 -6.78 2.25
C ASP A 241 11.95 -7.47 3.50
N ALA A 242 10.73 -7.11 3.90
CA ALA A 242 10.09 -7.64 5.11
C ALA A 242 9.97 -9.18 5.09
N TYR A 243 9.54 -9.76 3.97
CA TYR A 243 9.38 -11.21 3.81
C TYR A 243 10.73 -11.93 3.88
N LEU A 244 11.73 -11.43 3.14
CA LEU A 244 13.06 -12.06 3.10
C LEU A 244 13.81 -11.88 4.42
N SER A 245 13.62 -10.75 5.12
CA SER A 245 14.25 -10.47 6.42
C SER A 245 13.84 -11.47 7.51
N LEU A 246 12.68 -12.11 7.34
CA LEU A 246 12.15 -13.14 8.23
C LEU A 246 12.40 -14.57 7.71
N GLY A 247 13.32 -14.75 6.75
CA GLY A 247 13.68 -16.04 6.20
C GLY A 247 12.78 -16.53 5.06
N GLY A 248 11.90 -15.67 4.55
CA GLY A 248 11.16 -15.92 3.31
C GLY A 248 12.09 -16.13 2.12
N ARG A 249 11.58 -16.75 1.05
CA ARG A 249 12.36 -17.06 -0.16
C ARG A 249 11.63 -16.57 -1.40
N GLU A 250 12.34 -15.85 -2.25
CA GLU A 250 11.85 -15.53 -3.59
C GLU A 250 11.49 -16.81 -4.36
N ASP A 251 10.58 -16.66 -5.32
CA ASP A 251 10.17 -17.74 -6.23
C ASP A 251 9.68 -18.99 -5.50
N SER A 252 8.95 -18.81 -4.40
CA SER A 252 8.33 -19.88 -3.63
C SER A 252 6.84 -19.68 -3.45
N ASP A 253 6.08 -20.78 -3.39
CA ASP A 253 4.63 -20.76 -3.19
C ASP A 253 4.18 -20.01 -1.94
N GLY A 254 5.04 -20.00 -0.90
CA GLY A 254 4.80 -19.27 0.33
C GLY A 254 4.88 -17.75 0.17
N GLY A 255 5.64 -17.27 -0.82
CA GLY A 255 5.85 -15.85 -1.11
C GLY A 255 4.93 -15.29 -2.19
N TYR A 256 4.38 -16.11 -3.09
CA TYR A 256 3.56 -15.62 -4.19
C TYR A 256 2.33 -14.84 -3.72
N THR A 257 2.08 -13.72 -4.39
CA THR A 257 0.94 -12.82 -4.15
C THR A 257 0.07 -12.63 -5.38
N TRP A 258 0.50 -13.15 -6.54
CA TRP A 258 -0.28 -13.13 -7.76
C TRP A 258 -0.26 -14.49 -8.46
N GLY A 259 -1.34 -14.79 -9.17
CA GLY A 259 -1.53 -15.99 -9.98
C GLY A 259 -2.52 -16.98 -9.36
N GLN A 260 -2.53 -17.13 -8.03
CA GLN A 260 -3.41 -18.09 -7.34
C GLN A 260 -4.90 -17.78 -7.55
N MET A 261 -5.25 -16.49 -7.63
CA MET A 261 -6.62 -16.01 -7.83
C MET A 261 -6.84 -15.35 -9.19
N ALA A 262 -5.81 -15.30 -10.04
CA ALA A 262 -5.91 -14.83 -11.41
C ALA A 262 -6.72 -15.80 -12.29
N ALA A 263 -7.13 -15.34 -13.47
CA ALA A 263 -7.76 -16.20 -14.46
C ALA A 263 -6.87 -17.40 -14.78
N VAL A 264 -7.46 -18.60 -14.91
CA VAL A 264 -6.71 -19.86 -15.10
C VAL A 264 -5.78 -19.78 -16.31
N SER A 265 -6.23 -19.16 -17.40
CA SER A 265 -5.44 -18.97 -18.61
C SER A 265 -4.23 -18.05 -18.39
N GLN A 266 -4.37 -17.00 -17.58
CA GLN A 266 -3.27 -16.10 -17.24
C GLN A 266 -2.25 -16.79 -16.33
N ARG A 267 -2.70 -17.50 -15.30
CA ARG A 267 -1.81 -18.28 -14.44
C ARG A 267 -1.05 -19.34 -15.24
N GLN A 268 -1.69 -20.02 -16.19
CA GLN A 268 -1.02 -20.99 -17.07
C GLN A 268 0.03 -20.33 -17.98
N MET A 269 -0.22 -19.09 -18.41
CA MET A 269 0.67 -18.35 -19.32
C MET A 269 1.87 -17.74 -18.59
N PHE A 270 1.65 -17.16 -17.40
CA PHE A 270 2.65 -16.34 -16.71
C PHE A 270 3.18 -16.97 -15.42
N GLY A 271 2.55 -18.03 -14.92
CA GLY A 271 2.87 -18.63 -13.63
C GLY A 271 2.36 -17.81 -12.45
N CYS A 272 2.94 -18.05 -11.27
CA CYS A 272 2.69 -17.27 -10.06
C CYS A 272 3.92 -16.41 -9.75
N SER A 273 3.70 -15.27 -9.09
CA SER A 273 4.76 -14.30 -8.77
C SER A 273 4.49 -13.61 -7.44
N ARG A 274 5.54 -13.03 -6.84
CA ARG A 274 5.45 -12.21 -5.62
C ARG A 274 5.48 -10.74 -6.00
N MET A 275 4.36 -10.23 -6.50
CA MET A 275 4.23 -8.86 -6.99
C MET A 275 4.12 -7.85 -5.84
N ASP A 276 3.39 -8.20 -4.79
CA ASP A 276 3.12 -7.37 -3.64
C ASP A 276 4.22 -7.57 -2.60
N LYS A 277 4.90 -6.48 -2.23
CA LYS A 277 6.04 -6.52 -1.30
C LYS A 277 5.96 -5.36 -0.31
N LEU A 278 6.60 -5.53 0.84
CA LEU A 278 6.85 -4.47 1.82
C LEU A 278 8.36 -4.35 2.02
N PHE A 279 8.92 -3.21 1.68
CA PHE A 279 10.31 -2.83 1.91
C PHE A 279 10.41 -1.84 3.06
N PHE A 280 11.53 -1.84 3.79
CA PHE A 280 11.71 -0.93 4.91
C PHE A 280 13.17 -0.54 5.12
N CYS A 281 13.39 0.59 5.81
CA CYS A 281 14.71 1.06 6.23
C CYS A 281 14.64 1.90 7.51
N GLY A 282 15.82 2.30 8.02
CA GLY A 282 15.97 3.09 9.23
C GLY A 282 15.80 2.28 10.51
N LYS A 283 15.29 2.91 11.57
CA LYS A 283 15.12 2.32 12.91
C LYS A 283 13.87 1.46 13.02
N LEU A 284 13.58 0.66 12.00
CA LEU A 284 12.46 -0.27 11.99
C LEU A 284 12.96 -1.70 12.01
N LYS A 285 12.20 -2.54 12.70
CA LYS A 285 12.36 -3.99 12.66
C LYS A 285 11.04 -4.60 12.20
N CYS A 286 11.08 -5.47 11.19
CA CYS A 286 9.95 -6.32 10.84
C CYS A 286 9.85 -7.44 11.89
N GLU A 287 8.69 -7.54 12.54
CA GLU A 287 8.44 -8.54 13.58
C GLU A 287 7.70 -9.75 13.03
N THR A 288 6.73 -9.51 12.15
CA THR A 288 5.95 -10.55 11.48
C THR A 288 5.66 -10.15 10.04
N PHE A 289 5.45 -11.16 9.18
CA PHE A 289 4.98 -10.99 7.81
C PHE A 289 4.03 -12.12 7.47
N GLU A 290 2.89 -11.81 6.89
CA GLU A 290 1.92 -12.79 6.41
C GLU A 290 1.21 -12.31 5.13
N ARG A 291 0.61 -13.28 4.44
CA ARG A 291 -0.27 -13.04 3.30
C ARG A 291 -1.71 -12.95 3.77
N VAL A 292 -2.50 -12.08 3.15
CA VAL A 292 -3.92 -11.85 3.50
C VAL A 292 -4.80 -11.84 2.27
N GLY A 293 -6.08 -12.14 2.43
CA GLY A 293 -7.04 -12.03 1.31
C GLY A 293 -7.06 -13.22 0.34
N LEU A 294 -6.27 -14.27 0.60
CA LEU A 294 -6.31 -15.49 -0.19
C LEU A 294 -7.69 -16.16 -0.08
N GLY A 295 -8.34 -16.36 -1.23
CA GLY A 295 -9.62 -17.04 -1.34
C GLY A 295 -10.83 -16.20 -0.93
N VAL A 296 -10.68 -14.88 -0.78
CA VAL A 296 -11.82 -13.99 -0.50
C VAL A 296 -12.68 -13.87 -1.76
N GLU A 297 -13.97 -14.15 -1.61
CA GLU A 297 -14.95 -14.12 -2.69
C GLU A 297 -16.00 -13.04 -2.48
N VAL A 298 -16.62 -12.61 -3.58
CA VAL A 298 -17.85 -11.80 -3.57
C VAL A 298 -18.99 -12.55 -2.88
N ASP A 299 -20.01 -11.85 -2.38
CA ASP A 299 -21.16 -12.52 -1.76
C ASP A 299 -22.15 -13.04 -2.81
N GLU A 300 -22.39 -12.23 -3.84
CA GLU A 300 -23.49 -12.37 -4.77
C GLU A 300 -23.24 -13.50 -5.77
N ASP A 301 -24.10 -14.52 -5.76
CA ASP A 301 -23.90 -15.73 -6.58
C ASP A 301 -23.89 -15.46 -8.08
N HIS A 302 -24.67 -14.49 -8.56
CA HIS A 302 -24.66 -14.09 -9.97
C HIS A 302 -23.32 -13.43 -10.38
N VAL A 303 -22.65 -12.74 -9.44
CA VAL A 303 -21.32 -12.16 -9.66
C VAL A 303 -20.27 -13.27 -9.67
N LYS A 304 -20.30 -14.19 -8.70
CA LYS A 304 -19.39 -15.36 -8.68
C LYS A 304 -19.47 -16.13 -9.99
N LYS A 305 -20.69 -16.42 -10.44
CA LYS A 305 -20.95 -17.15 -11.68
C LYS A 305 -20.34 -16.43 -12.88
N THR A 306 -20.56 -15.13 -13.00
CA THR A 306 -19.99 -14.32 -14.09
C THR A 306 -18.46 -14.30 -14.05
N LEU A 307 -17.85 -14.15 -12.88
CA LEU A 307 -16.38 -14.17 -12.73
C LEU A 307 -15.79 -15.53 -13.14
N VAL A 308 -16.44 -16.64 -12.80
CA VAL A 308 -15.98 -17.98 -13.19
C VAL A 308 -16.20 -18.23 -14.67
N GLU A 309 -17.43 -18.04 -15.17
CA GLU A 309 -17.82 -18.44 -16.52
C GLU A 309 -17.31 -17.49 -17.60
N GLU A 310 -17.31 -16.18 -17.36
CA GLU A 310 -16.94 -15.17 -18.38
C GLU A 310 -15.52 -14.63 -18.22
N ARG A 311 -14.98 -14.61 -16.99
CA ARG A 311 -13.60 -14.14 -16.73
C ARG A 311 -12.60 -15.29 -16.53
N GLY A 312 -13.08 -16.53 -16.43
CA GLY A 312 -12.22 -17.70 -16.35
C GLY A 312 -11.44 -17.80 -15.03
N LEU A 313 -11.97 -17.22 -13.96
CA LEU A 313 -11.45 -17.43 -12.60
C LEU A 313 -11.90 -18.81 -12.09
N GLU A 314 -11.17 -19.37 -11.13
CA GLU A 314 -11.59 -20.64 -10.49
C GLU A 314 -12.78 -20.46 -9.55
N ARG A 315 -12.91 -19.29 -8.94
CA ARG A 315 -13.95 -18.92 -7.97
C ARG A 315 -14.27 -17.43 -8.11
N GLY A 316 -15.30 -16.94 -7.41
CA GLY A 316 -15.73 -15.55 -7.48
C GLY A 316 -14.84 -14.59 -6.68
N TYR A 317 -13.53 -14.59 -6.93
CA TYR A 317 -12.56 -13.82 -6.14
C TYR A 317 -12.79 -12.30 -6.22
N VAL A 318 -12.50 -11.60 -5.13
CA VAL A 318 -12.63 -10.13 -5.07
C VAL A 318 -11.50 -9.39 -5.76
N THR A 319 -10.36 -10.03 -6.01
CA THR A 319 -9.18 -9.53 -6.73
C THR A 319 -8.33 -10.73 -7.16
N ASP A 320 -7.46 -10.55 -8.15
CA ASP A 320 -6.44 -11.54 -8.53
C ASP A 320 -5.20 -11.54 -7.62
N HIS A 321 -5.08 -10.56 -6.71
CA HIS A 321 -3.98 -10.41 -5.76
C HIS A 321 -4.27 -10.97 -4.35
N VAL A 322 -3.28 -11.65 -3.78
CA VAL A 322 -3.18 -11.89 -2.34
C VAL A 322 -2.44 -10.71 -1.72
N GLY A 323 -3.05 -10.02 -0.77
CA GLY A 323 -2.41 -8.92 -0.05
C GLY A 323 -1.28 -9.39 0.88
N VAL A 324 -0.52 -8.43 1.38
CA VAL A 324 0.57 -8.65 2.34
C VAL A 324 0.36 -7.81 3.59
N LYS A 325 0.75 -8.34 4.74
CA LYS A 325 0.59 -7.68 6.04
C LYS A 325 1.84 -7.92 6.88
N ALA A 326 2.42 -6.87 7.45
CA ALA A 326 3.58 -6.99 8.32
C ALA A 326 3.46 -6.10 9.55
N GLU A 327 3.84 -6.63 10.71
CA GLU A 327 4.01 -5.84 11.93
C GLU A 327 5.45 -5.32 12.00
N PHE A 328 5.60 -4.04 12.30
CA PHE A 328 6.88 -3.38 12.51
C PHE A 328 6.98 -2.81 13.91
N SER A 329 8.19 -2.79 14.47
CA SER A 329 8.52 -2.06 15.68
C SER A 329 9.57 -0.98 15.41
N VAL A 330 9.45 0.16 16.10
CA VAL A 330 10.47 1.20 16.11
C VAL A 330 11.54 0.83 17.14
N VAL A 331 12.77 0.62 16.68
CA VAL A 331 13.90 0.24 17.54
C VAL A 331 14.35 1.47 18.32
N GLY A 332 14.17 1.45 19.65
CA GLY A 332 14.65 2.51 20.54
C GLY A 332 16.18 2.51 20.68
N GLN A 333 16.77 3.67 20.99
CA GLN A 333 18.12 3.71 21.57
C GLN A 333 18.05 3.10 22.98
N GLY A 334 18.29 1.81 23.10
CA GLY A 334 18.09 1.07 24.34
C GLY A 334 18.68 -0.32 24.32
N SER A 335 19.91 -0.45 23.83
CA SER A 335 20.81 -1.58 24.13
C SER A 335 22.25 -1.09 24.08
N GLN A 336 22.60 -0.19 25.02
CA GLN A 336 23.97 -0.26 25.54
C GLN A 336 24.06 -1.61 26.24
N GLU A 337 24.78 -2.54 25.63
CA GLU A 337 25.26 -3.72 26.33
C GLU A 337 25.89 -3.27 27.64
N ASN A 338 25.40 -3.80 28.76
CA ASN A 338 26.11 -3.74 30.03
C ASN A 338 27.43 -4.48 29.83
N VAL A 339 28.46 -3.78 29.38
CA VAL A 339 29.85 -4.21 29.52
C VAL A 339 30.09 -4.23 31.03
N LYS A 340 29.98 -5.44 31.61
CA LYS A 340 30.39 -5.69 32.98
C LYS A 340 31.82 -5.17 33.13
N ALA A 341 32.00 -4.14 33.93
CA ALA A 341 33.30 -3.75 34.43
C ALA A 341 33.93 -4.97 35.11
N VAL A 342 35.05 -5.43 34.56
CA VAL A 342 35.92 -6.40 35.21
C VAL A 342 36.54 -5.68 36.41
N PRO A 343 36.43 -6.21 37.65
CA PRO A 343 37.13 -5.61 38.77
C PRO A 343 38.63 -5.92 38.64
N GLU A 344 39.44 -4.88 38.57
CA GLU A 344 40.88 -4.99 38.81
C GLU A 344 41.09 -5.56 40.22
N THR A 345 41.81 -6.68 40.30
CA THR A 345 42.36 -7.20 41.55
C THR A 345 43.85 -6.88 41.58
N SER A 346 44.27 -6.30 42.70
CA SER A 346 45.65 -5.96 43.04
C SER A 346 46.52 -7.18 43.29
#